data_AF-A0A0F3RG72-F1
#
_entry.id   AF-A0A0F3RG72-F1
#
_cell.length_a   1.000
_cell.length_b   1.000
_cell.length_c   1.000
_cell.angle_alpha   90.00
_cell.angle_beta   90.00
_cell.angle_gamma   90.00
#
_symmetry.space_group_name_H-M   'P 1'
#
loop_
_entity.id
_entity.type
_entity.pdbx_description
1 polymer ?
#
loop_
_entity_poly.entity_id
_entity_poly.type
_entity_poly.pdbx_seq_one_letter_code
_entity_poly.pdbx_strand_id
1 'polypeptide(L)' 'MVNSQPFIADCSITVSWFFYDEHDKYSDFTLAYCYKFRVIVPPLWRLEVTNVILIAENVLE' A
#
# COMPACT_ATOMS: atom_id res chain seq x y z
N MET A 1 7.67 21.88 12.77
CA MET A 1 6.83 21.07 11.85
C MET A 1 7.77 20.24 11.00
N VAL A 2 7.68 18.91 11.05
CA VAL A 2 8.46 18.05 10.14
C VAL A 2 7.96 18.36 8.73
N ASN A 3 8.85 18.86 7.88
CA ASN A 3 8.53 19.25 6.52
C ASN A 3 8.65 18.00 5.64
N SER A 4 7.60 17.19 5.59
CA SER A 4 7.57 15.92 4.87
C SER A 4 6.74 16.06 3.61
N GLN A 5 7.30 15.63 2.49
CA GLN A 5 6.61 15.68 1.20
C GLN A 5 5.55 14.58 1.12
N PRO A 6 4.39 14.85 0.49
CA PRO A 6 3.46 13.78 0.16
C PRO A 6 4.14 12.76 -0.75
N PHE A 7 3.78 11.49 -0.61
CA PHE A 7 4.27 10.44 -1.49
C PHE A 7 3.13 9.79 -2.27
N ILE A 8 3.49 9.14 -3.37
CA ILE A 8 2.54 8.38 -4.19
C ILE A 8 2.59 6.92 -3.75
N ALA A 9 1.47 6.38 -3.29
CA ALA A 9 1.33 4.95 -3.04
C ALA A 9 0.70 4.29 -4.27
N ASP A 10 1.50 3.49 -4.97
CA ASP A 10 1.03 2.61 -6.02
C ASP A 10 0.31 1.37 -5.44
N CYS A 11 -0.40 0.63 -6.29
CA CYS A 11 -1.03 -0.63 -5.90
C CYS A 11 -0.02 -1.59 -5.26
N SER A 12 1.14 -1.80 -5.90
CA SER A 12 2.20 -2.70 -5.41
C SER A 12 2.69 -2.33 -4.00
N ILE A 13 2.93 -1.04 -3.75
CA ILE A 13 3.32 -0.51 -2.44
C ILE A 13 2.25 -0.75 -1.39
N THR A 14 0.99 -0.61 -1.76
CA THR A 14 -0.13 -0.77 -0.83
C THR A 14 -0.33 -2.24 -0.47
N VAL A 15 -0.26 -3.11 -1.47
CA VAL A 15 -0.48 -4.55 -1.33
C VAL A 15 0.61 -5.20 -0.48
N SER A 16 1.87 -4.74 -0.58
CA SER A 16 2.97 -5.25 0.24
C SER A 16 2.80 -5.00 1.74
N TRP A 17 1.86 -4.14 2.16
CA TRP A 17 1.49 -3.97 3.56
C TRP A 17 0.65 -5.12 4.11
N PHE A 18 -0.03 -5.89 3.24
CA PHE A 18 -0.98 -6.94 3.62
C PHE A 18 -0.41 -8.35 3.46
N PHE A 19 0.50 -8.57 2.51
CA PHE A 19 1.04 -9.89 2.20
C PHE A 19 2.39 -10.12 2.90
N TYR A 20 2.45 -11.19 3.70
CA TYR A 20 3.61 -11.50 4.54
C TYR A 20 4.90 -11.75 3.74
N ASP A 21 4.77 -12.36 2.57
CA ASP A 21 5.86 -12.67 1.63
C ASP A 21 6.37 -11.45 0.87
N GLU A 22 5.53 -10.43 0.68
CA GLU A 22 5.89 -9.16 0.06
C GLU A 22 6.35 -8.09 1.07
N HIS A 23 6.33 -8.42 2.37
CA HIS A 23 6.65 -7.48 3.44
C HIS A 23 8.17 -7.31 3.62
N ASP A 24 8.65 -6.07 3.48
CA ASP A 24 10.06 -5.71 3.68
C ASP A 24 10.22 -4.38 4.44
N LYS A 25 11.48 -3.95 4.64
CA LYS A 25 11.78 -2.68 5.32
C LYS A 25 11.19 -1.46 4.63
N TYR A 26 10.97 -1.53 3.32
CA TYR A 26 10.43 -0.43 2.54
C TYR A 26 8.89 -0.39 2.65
N SER A 27 8.24 -1.55 2.65
CA SER A 27 6.83 -1.75 2.99
C SER A 27 6.53 -1.17 4.39
N ASP A 28 7.31 -1.57 5.40
CA ASP A 28 7.22 -1.03 6.77
C ASP A 28 7.35 0.49 6.82
N PHE A 29 8.35 1.03 6.12
CA PHE A 29 8.61 2.46 6.07
C PHE A 29 7.44 3.22 5.43
N THR A 30 6.94 2.75 4.28
CA THR A 30 5.85 3.41 3.55
C THR A 30 4.53 3.33 4.30
N LEU A 31 4.25 2.22 4.99
CA LEU A 31 3.10 2.10 5.89
C LEU A 31 3.19 3.08 7.07
N ALA A 32 4.35 3.13 7.74
CA ALA A 32 4.58 4.07 8.83
C ALA A 32 4.51 5.54 8.38
N TYR A 33 4.95 5.83 7.15
CA TYR A 33 4.87 7.15 6.54
C TYR A 33 3.42 7.51 6.16
N CYS A 34 2.64 6.55 5.66
CA CYS A 34 1.21 6.69 5.33
C CYS A 34 0.38 7.11 6.54
N TYR A 35 0.66 6.56 7.73
CA TYR A 35 -0.02 6.96 8.96
C TYR A 35 0.30 8.39 9.43
N LYS A 36 1.44 8.95 9.01
CA LYS A 36 1.95 10.23 9.51
C LYS A 36 1.77 11.39 8.53
N PHE A 37 1.72 11.11 7.24
CA PHE A 37 1.78 12.12 6.18
C PHE A 37 0.77 11.87 5.08
N ARG A 38 0.50 12.92 4.28
CA ARG A 38 -0.43 12.81 3.15
C ARG A 38 0.09 11.82 2.13
N VAL A 39 -0.79 10.93 1.69
CA VAL A 39 -0.56 10.00 0.58
C VAL A 39 -1.43 10.41 -0.61
N ILE A 40 -0.85 10.31 -1.80
CA ILE A 40 -1.54 10.48 -3.08
C ILE A 40 -1.60 9.11 -3.73
N VAL A 41 -2.73 8.76 -4.35
CA VAL A 41 -2.89 7.48 -5.04
C VAL A 41 -3.32 7.70 -6.49
N PRO A 42 -2.92 6.82 -7.43
CA PRO A 42 -3.44 6.84 -8.79
C PRO A 42 -4.98 6.71 -8.83
N PRO A 43 -5.67 7.25 -9.86
CA PRO A 43 -7.13 7.13 -9.96
C PRO A 43 -7.66 5.69 -9.94
N LEU A 44 -6.89 4.74 -10.48
CA LEU A 44 -7.25 3.32 -10.55
C LEU A 44 -6.88 2.53 -9.28
N TRP A 45 -6.15 3.13 -8.34
CA TRP A 45 -5.61 2.46 -7.16
C TRP A 45 -6.66 1.65 -6.39
N ARG A 46 -7.86 2.21 -6.21
CA ARG A 46 -8.95 1.49 -5.51
C ARG A 46 -9.34 0.20 -6.22
N LEU A 47 -9.41 0.22 -7.55
CA LEU A 47 -9.76 -0.96 -8.33
C LEU A 47 -8.65 -2.01 -8.25
N GLU A 48 -7.39 -1.58 -8.38
CA GLU A 48 -6.24 -2.49 -8.39
C GLU A 48 -6.04 -3.14 -7.02
N VAL A 49 -6.03 -2.36 -5.93
CA VAL A 49 -5.83 -2.88 -4.56
C VAL A 49 -6.99 -3.79 -4.16
N THR A 50 -8.24 -3.38 -4.41
CA THR A 50 -9.39 -4.23 -4.09
C THR A 50 -9.38 -5.52 -4.90
N ASN A 51 -9.06 -5.47 -6.19
CA ASN A 51 -8.99 -6.67 -7.03
C ASN A 51 -7.91 -7.65 -6.54
N VAL A 52 -6.72 -7.16 -6.18
CA VAL A 52 -5.64 -8.01 -5.66
C VAL A 52 -6.02 -8.65 -4.33
N ILE A 53 -6.59 -7.90 -3.39
CA ILE A 53 -7.03 -8.43 -2.09
C ILE A 53 -8.13 -9.49 -2.29
N LEU A 54 -9.15 -9.20 -3.10
CA LEU A 54 -10.23 -10.16 -3.36
C LEU A 54 -9.72 -11.44 -4.02
N ILE A 55 -8.83 -11.34 -5.01
CA ILE A 55 -8.24 -12.53 -5.64
C ILE A 55 -7.44 -13.34 -4.62
N ALA A 56 -6.63 -12.67 -3.78
CA ALA A 56 -5.84 -13.35 -2.76
C ALA A 56 -6.71 -14.08 -1.72
N GLU A 57 -7.85 -13.50 -1.32
CA GLU A 57 -8.82 -14.17 -0.45
C GLU A 57 -9.44 -15.41 -1.11
N ASN A 58 -9.82 -15.33 -2.39
CA ASN A 58 -10.44 -16.45 -3.11
C ASN A 58 -9.47 -17.62 -3.43
N VAL A 59 -8.15 -17.40 -3.37
CA VAL A 59 -7.15 -18.47 -3.57
C VAL A 59 -6.91 -19.27 -2.27
N LEU A 60 -7.39 -18.78 -1.13
CA LEU A 60 -7.28 -19.45 0.17
C LEU A 60 -8.46 -20.39 0.49
N GLU A 61 -9.48 -20.48 -0.39
CA GLU A 61 -10.57 -21.47 -0.34
C GLU A 61 -10.30 -22.67 -1.28
#